data_AF-H2C6L3-F1
#
_entry.id   AF-H2C6L3-F1
#
_cell.length_a   1.000
_cell.length_b   1.000
_cell.length_c   1.000
_cell.angle_alpha   90.00
_cell.angle_beta   90.00
_cell.angle_gamma   90.00
#
_symmetry.space_group_name_H-M   'P 1'
#
loop_
_entity.id
_entity.type
_entity.pdbx_description
1 polymer ?
#
loop_
_entity_poly.entity_id
_entity_poly.type
_entity_poly.pdbx_seq_one_letter_code
_entity_poly.pdbx_strand_id
1 'polypeptide(L)'
;MIPSSLKINRGRRSISEVIEASNILGARLLLVVSSRKGNPSKLVVYDLTLHSPLYEFKIDGVTLLADFPSKYQMRVGSACLGNLDPNCSLVNRMLIDLGVVKRRNCVYSVTTSTKENGCEVRFIGRDGQLVLGMRLVK
;
A
#
# COMPACT_ATOMS: atom_id res chain seq x y z
N MET A 1 6.14 5.11 3.90
CA MET A 1 5.88 3.78 4.52
C MET A 1 6.31 2.67 3.59
N ILE A 2 5.80 2.61 2.35
CA ILE A 2 6.36 1.74 1.31
C ILE A 2 7.80 2.20 0.99
N PRO A 3 8.80 1.30 0.99
CA PRO A 3 10.19 1.67 0.70
C PRO A 3 10.34 2.21 -0.72
N SER A 4 11.19 3.23 -0.88
CA SER A 4 11.52 3.84 -2.20
C SER A 4 10.31 4.29 -3.03
N SER A 5 9.16 4.52 -2.40
CA SER A 5 7.96 5.02 -3.07
C SER A 5 7.98 6.55 -3.15
N LEU A 6 7.56 7.09 -4.29
CA LEU A 6 7.33 8.52 -4.48
C LEU A 6 5.85 8.78 -4.74
N LYS A 7 5.27 9.75 -4.04
CA LYS A 7 3.89 10.20 -4.29
C LYS A 7 3.89 11.18 -5.46
N ILE A 8 3.06 10.91 -6.46
CA ILE A 8 2.76 11.84 -7.55
C ILE A 8 1.32 12.33 -7.39
N ASN A 9 1.12 13.65 -7.45
CA ASN A 9 -0.22 14.23 -7.48
C ASN A 9 -0.79 14.10 -8.89
N ARG A 10 -1.91 13.39 -9.05
CA ARG A 10 -2.55 13.17 -10.36
C ARG A 10 -3.08 14.47 -10.99
N GLY A 11 -3.76 15.32 -10.20
CA GLY A 11 -4.45 16.49 -10.73
C GLY A 11 -5.45 16.12 -11.82
N ARG A 12 -5.38 16.80 -12.97
CA ARG A 12 -6.22 16.55 -14.15
C ARG A 12 -5.56 15.61 -15.18
N ARG A 13 -4.39 15.03 -14.87
CA ARG A 13 -3.66 14.16 -15.80
C ARG A 13 -4.41 12.86 -16.05
N SER A 14 -4.40 12.44 -17.30
CA SER A 14 -4.80 11.10 -17.74
C SER A 14 -3.87 10.03 -17.14
N ILE A 15 -4.30 8.77 -17.18
CA ILE A 15 -3.49 7.67 -16.66
C ILE A 15 -2.21 7.48 -17.49
N SER A 16 -2.26 7.70 -18.80
CA SER A 16 -1.11 7.64 -19.71
C SER A 16 -0.05 8.68 -19.36
N GLU A 17 -0.46 9.93 -19.09
CA GLU A 17 0.48 10.98 -18.64
C GLU A 17 1.12 10.64 -17.28
N VAL A 18 0.39 9.97 -16.38
CA VAL A 18 0.94 9.54 -15.09
C VAL A 18 1.94 8.38 -15.27
N ILE A 19 1.65 7.45 -16.19
CA ILE A 19 2.56 6.36 -16.56
C ILE A 19 3.85 6.93 -17.16
N GLU A 20 3.75 7.86 -18.11
CA GLU A 20 4.90 8.52 -18.73
C GLU A 20 5.76 9.24 -17.68
N ALA A 21 5.13 10.03 -16.80
CA ALA A 21 5.85 10.70 -15.71
C ALA A 21 6.54 9.69 -14.78
N SER A 22 5.92 8.54 -14.52
CA SER A 22 6.52 7.49 -13.68
C SER A 22 7.71 6.82 -14.35
N ASN A 23 7.65 6.61 -15.67
CA ASN A 23 8.76 6.09 -16.48
C ASN A 23 9.96 7.05 -16.49
N ILE A 24 9.72 8.35 -16.65
CA ILE A 24 10.77 9.39 -16.59
C ILE A 24 11.49 9.37 -15.23
N LEU A 25 10.74 9.09 -14.15
CA LEU A 25 11.27 8.98 -12.79
C LEU A 25 11.97 7.64 -12.52
N GLY A 26 12.07 6.75 -13.52
CA GLY A 26 12.70 5.44 -13.39
C GLY A 26 11.93 4.44 -12.52
N ALA A 27 10.62 4.67 -12.31
CA ALA A 27 9.78 3.74 -11.56
C ALA A 27 9.53 2.47 -12.38
N ARG A 28 9.51 1.31 -11.71
CA ARG A 28 9.12 0.02 -12.33
C ARG A 28 7.65 -0.31 -12.13
N LEU A 29 7.07 0.20 -11.04
CA LEU A 29 5.69 -0.04 -10.65
C LEU A 29 4.98 1.27 -10.43
N LEU A 30 3.70 1.32 -10.80
CA LEU A 30 2.80 2.42 -10.50
C LEU A 30 1.61 1.91 -9.68
N LEU A 31 1.47 2.42 -8.46
CA LEU A 31 0.31 2.15 -7.61
C LEU A 31 -0.71 3.28 -7.76
N VAL A 32 -1.90 2.94 -8.22
CA VAL A 32 -3.04 3.84 -8.39
C VAL A 32 -4.12 3.49 -7.38
N VAL A 33 -4.54 4.50 -6.62
CA VAL A 33 -5.71 4.39 -5.72
C VAL A 33 -6.85 5.21 -6.30
N SER A 34 -7.94 4.54 -6.65
CA SER A 34 -9.18 5.19 -7.09
C SER A 34 -10.09 5.48 -5.89
N SER A 35 -10.89 6.54 -6.01
CA SER A 35 -11.84 6.94 -4.98
C SER A 35 -13.29 6.79 -5.44
N ARG A 36 -14.17 6.42 -4.52
CA ARG A 36 -15.64 6.48 -4.67
C ARG A 36 -16.22 7.29 -3.53
N LYS A 37 -16.98 8.35 -3.86
CA LYS A 37 -17.56 9.28 -2.86
C LYS A 37 -16.53 9.79 -1.84
N GLY A 38 -15.36 10.22 -2.33
CA GLY A 38 -14.27 10.74 -1.50
C GLY A 38 -13.44 9.70 -0.75
N ASN A 39 -13.82 8.42 -0.74
CA ASN A 39 -13.12 7.36 -0.02
C ASN A 39 -12.33 6.46 -0.97
N PRO A 40 -11.13 5.97 -0.58
CA PRO A 40 -10.41 4.94 -1.34
C PRO A 40 -11.30 3.72 -1.57
N SER A 41 -11.38 3.25 -2.82
CA SER A 41 -12.29 2.15 -3.20
C SER A 41 -11.63 1.06 -4.04
N LYS A 42 -10.52 1.36 -4.71
CA LYS A 42 -9.82 0.40 -5.56
C LYS A 42 -8.32 0.71 -5.55
N LEU A 43 -7.51 -0.33 -5.52
CA LEU A 43 -6.06 -0.28 -5.63
C LEU A 43 -5.64 -1.09 -6.85
N VAL A 44 -4.87 -0.47 -7.74
CA VAL A 44 -4.30 -1.14 -8.91
C VAL A 44 -2.80 -0.89 -8.93
N VAL A 45 -2.01 -1.94 -9.10
CA VAL A 45 -0.57 -1.84 -9.32
C VAL A 45 -0.28 -2.22 -10.76
N TYR A 46 0.33 -1.31 -11.51
CA TYR A 46 0.76 -1.53 -12.88
C TYR A 46 2.24 -1.87 -12.94
N ASP A 47 2.59 -2.82 -13.79
CA ASP A 47 3.95 -2.97 -14.32
C ASP A 47 4.15 -1.92 -15.41
N LEU A 48 5.13 -1.04 -15.22
CA LEU A 48 5.43 0.02 -16.19
C LEU A 48 6.28 -0.46 -17.36
N THR A 49 6.95 -1.62 -17.23
CA THR A 49 7.67 -2.27 -18.33
C THR A 49 6.67 -2.88 -19.31
N LEU A 50 5.70 -3.63 -18.78
CA LEU A 50 4.69 -4.34 -19.57
C LEU A 50 3.43 -3.49 -19.86
N HIS A 51 3.33 -2.30 -19.26
CA HIS A 51 2.17 -1.40 -19.36
C HIS A 51 0.84 -2.08 -19.03
N SER A 52 0.84 -3.00 -18.05
CA SER A 52 -0.31 -3.84 -17.71
C SER A 52 -0.53 -3.92 -16.19
N PRO A 53 -1.78 -4.11 -15.73
CA PRO A 53 -2.07 -4.28 -14.31
C PRO A 53 -1.55 -5.63 -13.81
N LEU A 54 -0.72 -5.62 -12.76
CA LEU A 54 -0.26 -6.81 -12.05
C LEU A 54 -1.21 -7.22 -10.92
N TYR A 55 -1.70 -6.23 -10.19
CA TYR A 55 -2.55 -6.43 -9.03
C TYR A 55 -3.74 -5.51 -9.09
N GLU A 56 -4.91 -6.04 -8.74
CA GLU A 56 -6.14 -5.30 -8.64
C GLU A 56 -6.91 -5.77 -7.41
N PHE A 57 -7.28 -4.81 -6.56
CA PHE A 57 -8.06 -5.06 -5.35
C PHE A 57 -9.12 -3.99 -5.17
N LYS A 58 -10.29 -4.38 -4.66
CA LYS A 58 -11.25 -3.49 -4.04
C LYS A 58 -10.78 -3.14 -2.63
N ILE A 59 -10.95 -1.87 -2.24
CA ILE A 59 -10.70 -1.40 -0.88
C ILE A 59 -12.05 -1.32 -0.16
N ASP A 60 -12.20 -2.16 0.85
CA ASP A 60 -13.45 -2.29 1.62
C ASP A 60 -13.40 -1.52 2.95
N GLY A 61 -12.26 -0.94 3.28
CA GLY A 61 -12.07 -0.11 4.47
C GLY A 61 -10.63 0.33 4.61
N VAL A 62 -10.44 1.54 5.15
CA VAL A 62 -9.15 2.09 5.52
C VAL A 62 -9.27 2.66 6.92
N THR A 63 -8.23 2.45 7.72
CA THR A 63 -8.08 3.08 9.03
C THR A 63 -6.75 3.81 9.04
N LEU A 64 -6.76 5.09 9.37
CA LEU A 64 -5.59 5.95 9.42
C LEU A 64 -5.22 6.26 10.87
N LEU A 65 -3.96 6.61 11.11
CA LEU A 65 -3.51 7.09 12.42
C LEU A 65 -4.36 8.25 12.95
N ALA A 66 -4.83 9.12 12.05
CA ALA A 66 -5.65 10.29 12.38
C ALA A 66 -7.04 9.93 12.93
N ASP A 67 -7.51 8.69 12.73
CA ASP A 67 -8.79 8.23 13.26
C ASP A 67 -8.73 7.97 14.78
N PHE A 68 -7.53 7.98 15.37
CA PHE A 68 -7.30 7.80 16.80
C PHE A 68 -6.99 9.15 17.47
N PRO A 69 -7.55 9.42 18.67
CA PRO A 69 -7.40 10.70 19.40
C PRO A 69 -5.99 10.94 19.99
N SER A 70 -4.96 10.31 19.42
CA SER A 70 -3.64 10.18 20.00
C SER A 70 -2.67 11.26 19.49
N LYS A 71 -1.76 11.76 20.35
CA LYS A 71 -0.75 12.80 20.01
C LYS A 71 0.40 12.31 19.11
N TYR A 72 0.25 11.16 18.47
CA TYR A 72 1.37 10.47 17.83
C TYR A 72 1.63 11.03 16.43
N GLN A 73 2.91 11.22 16.14
CA GLN A 73 3.38 11.68 14.85
C GLN A 73 3.88 10.50 14.03
N MET A 74 3.46 10.46 12.76
CA MET A 74 4.00 9.52 11.80
C MET A 74 5.50 9.77 11.64
N ARG A 75 6.31 8.72 11.83
CA ARG A 75 7.77 8.78 11.65
C ARG A 75 8.11 8.49 10.19
N VAL A 76 9.04 9.26 9.64
CA VAL A 76 9.59 8.94 8.32
C VAL A 76 10.40 7.65 8.44
N GLY A 77 10.07 6.64 7.64
CA GLY A 77 10.76 5.36 7.67
C GLY A 77 10.16 4.29 6.78
N SER A 78 10.94 3.22 6.62
CA SER A 78 10.58 2.05 5.83
C SER A 78 9.76 1.05 6.64
N ALA A 79 8.78 0.46 5.97
CA ALA A 79 8.07 -0.71 6.45
C ALA A 79 8.79 -2.00 6.04
N CYS A 80 8.65 -3.06 6.83
CA CYS A 80 9.08 -4.40 6.46
C CYS A 80 8.05 -5.46 6.85
N LEU A 81 8.21 -6.65 6.29
CA LEU A 81 7.33 -7.78 6.54
C LEU A 81 7.44 -8.25 7.99
N GLY A 82 6.29 -8.30 8.66
CA GLY A 82 6.08 -8.97 9.94
C GLY A 82 5.39 -10.32 9.74
N ASN A 83 4.34 -10.58 10.53
CA ASN A 83 3.54 -11.80 10.43
C ASN A 83 2.62 -11.74 9.21
N LEU A 84 2.81 -12.67 8.27
CA LEU A 84 2.00 -12.77 7.06
C LEU A 84 1.12 -14.01 7.12
N ASP A 85 -0.17 -13.82 6.90
CA ASP A 85 -1.12 -14.93 6.75
C ASP A 85 -0.93 -15.60 5.37
N PRO A 86 -0.66 -16.91 5.28
CA PRO A 86 -0.50 -17.62 4.03
C PRO A 86 -1.72 -17.54 3.09
N ASN A 87 -2.94 -17.42 3.66
CA ASN A 87 -4.16 -17.30 2.87
C ASN A 87 -4.26 -15.95 2.13
N CYS A 88 -3.46 -14.97 2.54
CA CYS A 88 -3.32 -13.66 1.89
C CYS A 88 -2.19 -13.63 0.84
N SER A 89 -1.89 -14.75 0.20
CA SER A 89 -0.74 -14.93 -0.70
C SER A 89 -0.61 -13.85 -1.79
N LEU A 90 -1.71 -13.45 -2.44
CA LEU A 90 -1.70 -12.43 -3.48
C LEU A 90 -1.35 -11.04 -2.93
N VAL A 91 -1.91 -10.68 -1.77
CA VAL A 91 -1.60 -9.42 -1.07
C VAL A 91 -0.15 -9.43 -0.57
N ASN A 92 0.32 -10.55 -0.04
CA ASN A 92 1.69 -10.71 0.41
C ASN A 92 2.67 -10.53 -0.75
N ARG A 93 2.38 -11.11 -1.93
CA ARG A 93 3.20 -10.94 -3.13
C ARG A 93 3.22 -9.48 -3.60
N MET A 94 2.06 -8.81 -3.63
CA MET A 94 2.00 -7.38 -3.95
C MET A 94 2.88 -6.55 -3.00
N LEU A 95 2.84 -6.81 -1.69
CA LEU A 95 3.68 -6.09 -0.72
C LEU A 95 5.18 -6.30 -0.99
N ILE A 96 5.57 -7.53 -1.31
CA ILE A 96 6.97 -7.88 -1.66
C ILE A 96 7.40 -7.13 -2.92
N ASP A 97 6.58 -7.13 -3.97
CA ASP A 97 6.89 -6.47 -5.24
C ASP A 97 6.99 -4.94 -5.07
N LEU A 98 6.19 -4.36 -4.17
CA LEU A 98 6.29 -2.95 -3.76
C LEU A 98 7.53 -2.68 -2.87
N GLY A 99 8.39 -3.66 -2.65
CA GLY A 99 9.66 -3.51 -1.94
C GLY A 99 9.57 -3.69 -0.41
N VAL A 100 8.41 -4.10 0.13
CA VAL A 100 8.29 -4.45 1.54
C VAL A 100 8.91 -5.82 1.75
N VAL A 101 10.16 -5.85 2.20
CA VAL A 101 10.94 -7.08 2.39
C VAL A 101 11.29 -7.31 3.86
N LYS A 102 11.64 -8.54 4.23
CA LYS A 102 12.08 -8.86 5.59
C LYS A 102 13.43 -8.18 5.87
N ARG A 103 13.46 -7.26 6.84
CA ARG A 103 14.67 -6.54 7.27
C ARG A 103 14.65 -6.36 8.79
N ARG A 104 15.83 -6.19 9.37
CA ARG A 104 15.98 -5.75 10.77
C ARG A 104 15.83 -4.23 10.84
N ASN A 105 15.35 -3.70 11.97
CA ASN A 105 15.31 -2.26 12.28
C ASN A 105 14.37 -1.37 11.46
N CYS A 106 13.23 -1.88 10.98
CA CYS A 106 12.24 -1.04 10.29
C CYS A 106 11.50 -0.12 11.26
N VAL A 107 10.90 0.95 10.73
CA VAL A 107 10.04 1.84 11.52
C VAL A 107 8.65 1.23 11.67
N TYR A 108 8.20 0.49 10.66
CA TYR A 108 6.90 -0.15 10.61
C TYR A 108 7.01 -1.64 10.31
N SER A 109 6.19 -2.44 10.99
CA SER A 109 5.95 -3.84 10.69
C SER A 109 4.65 -3.97 9.92
N VAL A 110 4.68 -4.68 8.78
CA VAL A 110 3.51 -4.96 7.95
C VAL A 110 3.03 -6.37 8.22
N THR A 111 1.81 -6.49 8.71
CA THR A 111 1.17 -7.78 8.95
C THR A 111 -0.04 -7.96 8.05
N THR A 112 -0.32 -9.20 7.67
CA THR A 112 -1.55 -9.56 6.95
C THR A 112 -2.33 -10.61 7.72
N SER A 113 -3.66 -10.52 7.65
CA SER A 113 -4.57 -11.49 8.27
C SER A 113 -5.85 -11.64 7.46
N THR A 114 -6.36 -12.86 7.34
CA THR A 114 -7.64 -13.14 6.70
C THR A 114 -8.79 -12.55 7.52
N LYS A 115 -9.73 -11.88 6.86
CA LYS A 115 -10.94 -11.29 7.46
C LYS A 115 -12.13 -11.46 6.52
N GLU A 116 -13.14 -12.20 6.97
CA GLU A 116 -14.42 -12.45 6.26
C GLU A 116 -14.24 -12.76 4.76
N ASN A 117 -14.23 -11.72 3.91
CA ASN A 117 -14.17 -11.82 2.46
C ASN A 117 -12.88 -11.25 1.85
N GLY A 118 -11.81 -11.09 2.62
CA GLY A 118 -10.55 -10.56 2.11
C GLY A 118 -9.40 -10.59 3.11
N CYS A 119 -8.43 -9.70 2.87
CA CYS A 119 -7.21 -9.61 3.64
C CYS A 119 -7.11 -8.22 4.28
N GLU A 120 -6.89 -8.21 5.59
CA GLU A 120 -6.51 -7.00 6.32
C GLU A 120 -5.00 -6.86 6.30
N VAL A 121 -4.52 -5.69 5.85
CA VAL A 121 -3.12 -5.29 5.88
C VAL A 121 -2.97 -4.21 6.94
N ARG A 122 -2.02 -4.39 7.86
CA ARG A 122 -1.78 -3.45 8.96
C ARG A 122 -0.32 -3.03 8.99
N PHE A 123 -0.10 -1.73 9.08
CA PHE A 123 1.19 -1.10 9.33
C PHE A 123 1.23 -0.70 10.80
N ILE A 124 2.12 -1.36 11.55
CA ILE A 124 2.23 -1.22 13.00
C ILE A 124 3.57 -0.56 13.32
N GLY A 125 3.54 0.51 14.12
CA GLY A 125 4.74 1.18 14.63
C GLY A 125 5.52 0.32 15.62
N ARG A 126 6.75 0.73 15.96
CA ARG A 126 7.57 0.03 16.97
C ARG A 126 6.94 0.03 18.37
N ASP A 127 6.06 0.97 18.65
CA ASP A 127 5.26 1.11 19.86
C ASP A 127 4.00 0.23 19.86
N GLY A 128 3.78 -0.56 18.80
CA GLY A 128 2.60 -1.41 18.66
C GLY A 128 1.37 -0.67 18.13
N GLN A 129 1.47 0.63 17.81
CA GLN A 129 0.34 1.41 17.34
C GLN A 129 0.03 1.12 15.87
N LEU A 130 -1.27 1.01 15.54
CA LEU A 130 -1.72 0.95 14.16
C LEU A 130 -1.60 2.33 13.49
N VAL A 131 -0.86 2.39 12.39
CA VAL A 131 -0.66 3.63 11.61
C VAL A 131 -1.51 3.65 10.35
N LEU A 132 -1.66 2.49 9.72
CA LEU A 132 -2.52 2.29 8.56
C LEU A 132 -3.08 0.86 8.61
N GLY A 133 -4.39 0.75 8.57
CA GLY A 133 -5.12 -0.48 8.30
C GLY A 133 -5.81 -0.39 6.95
N MET A 134 -5.80 -1.45 6.16
CA MET A 134 -6.50 -1.50 4.88
C MET A 134 -7.07 -2.90 4.65
N ARG A 135 -8.35 -2.97 4.31
CA ARG A 135 -9.03 -4.22 3.95
C ARG A 135 -9.12 -4.34 2.43
N LEU A 136 -8.43 -5.33 1.88
CA LEU A 136 -8.37 -5.61 0.46
C LEU A 136 -9.19 -6.85 0.13
N VAL A 137 -10.08 -6.70 -0.85
CA VAL A 137 -10.93 -7.77 -1.39
C VAL A 137 -10.62 -7.92 -2.87
N LYS A 138 -10.61 -9.16 -3.36
CA LYS A 138 -10.43 -9.43 -4.79
C LYS A 138 -11.77 -9.33 -5.52
#